data_AF-A0A438W0P1-F1
#
_entry.id   AF-A0A438W0P1-F1
#
_cell.length_a   1.000
_cell.length_b   1.000
_cell.length_c   1.000
_cell.angle_alpha   90.00
_cell.angle_beta   90.00
_cell.angle_gamma   90.00
#
_symmetry.space_group_name_H-M   'P 1'
#
loop_
_entity.id
_entity.type
_entity.pdbx_description
1 polymer ?
#
loop_
_entity_poly.entity_id
_entity_poly.type
_entity_poly.pdbx_seq_one_letter_code
_entity_poly.pdbx_strand_id
1 'polypeptide(L)'
;EMSQRLDTYLSATQLGITLSSLALGWVGEPAIARLLAALFESMDLRENPIFIHSMSVVIAFLSITFLHVVLGEIVPKSLAIAKSEKAALFAARPLHVFWV
;
A
#
# COMPACT_ATOMS: atom_id res chain seq x y z
N GLU A 1 6.98 0.40 -30.97
CA GLU A 1 6.31 1.59 -30.43
C GLU A 1 5.28 1.29 -29.33
N MET A 2 4.41 0.29 -29.49
CA MET A 2 3.38 -0.05 -28.49
C MET A 2 3.94 -0.50 -27.13
N SER A 3 5.08 -1.22 -27.10
CA SER A 3 5.74 -1.66 -25.86
C SER A 3 6.36 -0.51 -25.05
N GLN A 4 6.91 0.52 -25.70
CA GLN A 4 7.48 1.69 -24.99
C GLN A 4 6.41 2.47 -24.21
N ARG A 5 5.17 2.47 -24.69
CA ARG A 5 4.05 3.07 -23.96
C ARG A 5 3.72 2.28 -22.71
N LEU A 6 3.74 0.94 -22.77
CA LEU A 6 3.50 0.08 -21.60
C LEU A 6 4.53 0.34 -20.49
N ASP A 7 5.81 0.42 -20.82
CA ASP A 7 6.86 0.71 -19.82
C ASP A 7 6.69 2.08 -19.18
N THR A 8 6.23 3.06 -19.96
CA THR A 8 5.93 4.41 -19.46
C THR A 8 4.72 4.41 -18.52
N TYR A 9 3.64 3.69 -18.87
CA TYR A 9 2.47 3.51 -17.99
C TYR A 9 2.83 2.75 -16.72
N LEU A 10 3.64 1.69 -16.81
CA LEU A 10 4.12 0.94 -15.65
C LEU A 10 4.93 1.84 -14.71
N SER A 11 5.88 2.60 -15.26
CA SER A 11 6.74 3.51 -14.49
C SER A 11 5.93 4.62 -13.80
N ALA A 12 4.95 5.21 -14.48
CA ALA A 12 4.06 6.22 -13.91
C ALA A 12 3.19 5.63 -12.77
N THR A 13 2.68 4.42 -12.94
CA THR A 13 1.89 3.73 -11.90
C THR A 13 2.75 3.43 -10.68
N GLN A 14 3.98 2.98 -10.88
CA GLN A 14 4.91 2.66 -9.81
C GLN A 14 5.37 3.91 -9.03
N LEU A 15 5.52 5.04 -9.70
CA LEU A 15 5.67 6.34 -9.04
C LEU A 15 4.44 6.70 -8.19
N GLY A 16 3.23 6.50 -8.72
CA GLY A 16 1.98 6.74 -8.00
C GLY A 16 1.83 5.87 -6.75
N ILE A 17 2.22 4.58 -6.83
CA ILE A 17 2.24 3.65 -5.70
C ILE A 17 3.25 4.11 -4.64
N THR A 18 4.43 4.55 -5.06
CA THR A 18 5.47 5.06 -4.16
C THR A 18 5.00 6.34 -3.44
N LEU A 19 4.41 7.29 -4.17
CA LEU A 19 3.86 8.53 -3.61
C LEU A 19 2.72 8.25 -2.63
N SER A 20 1.83 7.31 -2.97
CA SER A 20 0.72 6.90 -2.09
C SER A 20 1.25 6.25 -0.81
N SER A 21 2.28 5.39 -0.92
CA SER A 21 2.91 4.74 0.24
C SER A 21 3.59 5.76 1.16
N LEU A 22 4.27 6.77 0.60
CA LEU A 22 4.83 7.89 1.37
C LEU A 22 3.75 8.71 2.08
N ALA A 23 2.67 9.05 1.38
CA ALA A 23 1.54 9.80 1.96
C ALA A 23 0.86 9.03 3.09
N LEU A 24 0.65 7.72 2.92
CA LEU A 24 0.09 6.85 3.95
C LEU A 24 1.04 6.66 5.13
N GLY A 25 2.35 6.59 4.88
CA GLY A 25 3.36 6.60 5.93
C GLY A 25 3.25 7.85 6.80
N TRP A 26 3.12 9.02 6.18
CA TRP A 26 2.95 10.30 6.88
C TRP A 26 1.62 10.36 7.67
N VAL A 27 0.51 9.96 7.05
CA VAL A 27 -0.82 9.96 7.73
C VAL A 27 -0.90 8.90 8.83
N GLY A 28 -0.23 7.75 8.65
CA GLY A 28 -0.31 6.61 9.56
C GLY A 28 0.71 6.59 10.69
N GLU A 29 1.79 7.38 10.59
CA GLU A 29 2.79 7.59 11.65
C GLU A 29 2.15 7.83 13.03
N PRO A 30 1.22 8.81 13.23
CA PRO A 30 0.65 9.07 14.55
C PRO A 30 -0.20 7.92 15.09
N ALA A 31 -0.84 7.12 14.22
CA ALA A 31 -1.65 5.99 14.64
C ALA A 31 -0.78 4.84 15.16
N ILE A 32 0.29 4.51 14.44
CA ILE A 32 1.20 3.44 14.84
C ILE A 32 2.08 3.87 16.02
N ALA A 33 2.53 5.13 16.06
CA ALA A 33 3.31 5.65 17.19
C ALA A 33 2.53 5.53 18.52
N ARG A 34 1.22 5.77 18.50
CA ARG A 34 0.35 5.54 19.67
C ARG A 34 0.21 4.07 20.05
N LEU A 35 0.08 3.19 19.05
CA LEU A 35 -0.03 1.74 19.27
C LEU A 35 1.26 1.18 19.88
N LEU A 36 2.42 1.63 19.39
CA LEU A 36 3.72 1.21 19.87
C LEU A 36 4.07 1.84 21.21
N ALA A 37 3.73 3.11 21.45
CA ALA A 37 3.87 3.72 22.77
C ALA A 37 3.11 2.92 23.85
N ALA A 38 1.89 2.48 23.57
CA ALA A 38 1.12 1.63 24.49
C ALA A 38 1.78 0.25 24.71
N LEU A 39 2.36 -0.34 23.67
CA LEU A 39 3.13 -1.59 23.76
C LEU A 39 4.40 -1.41 24.60
N PHE A 40 5.16 -0.34 24.40
CA PHE A 40 6.36 -0.05 25.18
C PHE A 40 6.07 0.29 26.64
N GLU A 41 4.97 1.00 26.92
CA GLU A 41 4.48 1.20 28.29
C GLU A 41 4.13 -0.14 28.95
N SER A 42 3.54 -1.08 28.22
CA SER A 42 3.19 -2.40 28.76
C SER A 42 4.41 -3.30 29.04
N MET A 43 5.56 -3.00 28.43
CA MET A 43 6.81 -3.78 28.59
C MET A 43 7.83 -3.10 29.52
N ASP A 44 7.47 -1.97 30.15
CA ASP A 44 8.34 -1.13 31.02
C ASP A 44 9.68 -0.68 30.39
N LEU A 45 9.76 -0.71 29.06
CA LEU A 45 10.94 -0.31 28.29
C LEU A 45 10.98 1.22 28.16
N ARG A 46 11.41 1.93 29.20
CA ARG A 46 11.48 3.41 29.25
C ARG A 46 12.82 4.00 28.81
N GLU A 47 13.74 3.21 28.26
CA GLU A 47 15.15 3.58 28.30
C GLU A 47 15.61 4.65 27.29
N ASN A 48 14.87 4.92 26.20
CA ASN A 48 15.16 6.08 25.34
C ASN A 48 13.98 6.51 24.43
N PRO A 49 13.35 7.69 24.66
CA PRO A 49 12.21 8.14 23.88
C PRO A 49 12.49 8.34 22.39
N ILE A 50 13.72 8.74 22.03
CA ILE A 50 14.13 8.96 20.64
C ILE A 50 14.23 7.62 19.91
N PHE A 51 14.74 6.58 20.57
CA PHE A 51 14.85 5.24 20.00
C PHE A 51 13.48 4.62 19.76
N ILE A 52 12.57 4.74 20.74
CA ILE A 52 11.19 4.26 20.63
C ILE A 52 10.46 4.93 19.47
N HIS A 53 10.62 6.25 19.32
CA HIS A 53 9.99 6.99 18.23
C HIS A 53 10.54 6.53 16.87
N SER A 54 11.86 6.46 16.69
CA SER A 54 12.47 5.99 15.43
C SER A 54 12.06 4.56 15.07
N MET A 55 12.07 3.62 16.03
CA MET A 55 11.61 2.25 15.79
C MET A 55 10.12 2.22 15.42
N SER A 56 9.33 3.09 16.07
CA SER A 56 7.90 3.18 15.79
C SER A 56 7.63 3.66 14.37
N VAL A 57 8.36 4.66 13.89
CA VAL A 57 8.27 5.16 12.52
C VAL A 57 8.64 4.06 11.52
N VAL A 58 9.74 3.34 11.75
CA VAL A 58 10.20 2.27 10.83
C VAL A 58 9.18 1.14 10.75
N ILE A 59 8.67 0.66 11.89
CA ILE A 59 7.67 -0.41 11.94
C ILE A 59 6.35 0.07 11.33
N ALA A 60 5.91 1.29 11.63
CA ALA A 60 4.73 1.91 11.03
C ALA A 60 4.81 1.91 9.51
N PHE A 61 5.90 2.45 8.99
CA PHE A 61 6.09 2.60 7.57
C PHE A 61 6.14 1.24 6.86
N LEU A 62 6.88 0.27 7.43
CA LEU A 62 6.94 -1.09 6.90
C LEU A 62 5.58 -1.79 6.92
N SER A 63 4.88 -1.76 8.05
CA SER A 63 3.59 -2.44 8.19
C SER A 63 2.52 -1.82 7.29
N ILE A 64 2.42 -0.49 7.24
CA ILE A 64 1.45 0.21 6.38
C ILE A 64 1.77 -0.02 4.92
N THR A 65 3.03 0.14 4.51
CA THR A 65 3.45 -0.10 3.12
C THR A 65 3.18 -1.55 2.72
N PHE A 66 3.49 -2.51 3.59
CA PHE A 66 3.22 -3.92 3.34
C PHE A 66 1.72 -4.17 3.18
N LEU A 67 0.89 -3.73 4.14
CA LEU A 67 -0.56 -3.91 4.08
C LEU A 67 -1.17 -3.24 2.85
N HIS A 68 -0.78 -2.01 2.54
CA HIS A 68 -1.35 -1.25 1.44
C HIS A 68 -0.93 -1.80 0.07
N VAL A 69 0.34 -2.15 -0.11
CA VAL A 69 0.83 -2.70 -1.38
C VAL A 69 0.34 -4.14 -1.57
N VAL A 70 0.40 -4.97 -0.53
CA VAL A 70 -0.02 -6.37 -0.64
C VAL A 70 -1.54 -6.47 -0.80
N LEU A 71 -2.32 -5.91 0.12
CA LEU A 71 -3.78 -6.01 0.06
C LEU A 71 -4.41 -5.08 -0.98
N GLY A 72 -3.83 -3.90 -1.20
CA GLY A 72 -4.38 -2.89 -2.12
C GLY A 72 -4.00 -3.11 -3.57
N GLU A 73 -2.82 -3.68 -3.84
CA GLU A 73 -2.34 -3.85 -5.21
C GLU A 73 -2.11 -5.32 -5.57
N ILE A 74 -1.21 -6.02 -4.87
CA ILE A 74 -0.70 -7.32 -5.34
C ILE A 74 -1.76 -8.42 -5.25
N VAL A 75 -2.52 -8.48 -4.15
CA VAL A 75 -3.60 -9.46 -3.98
C VAL A 75 -4.71 -9.27 -5.03
N PRO A 76 -5.31 -8.07 -5.21
CA PRO A 76 -6.32 -7.86 -6.24
C PRO A 76 -5.78 -8.10 -7.65
N LYS A 77 -4.54 -7.69 -7.94
CA LYS A 77 -3.87 -7.94 -9.22
C LYS A 77 -3.65 -9.43 -9.46
N SER A 78 -3.17 -10.16 -8.45
CA SER A 78 -2.97 -11.61 -8.51
C SER A 78 -4.29 -12.36 -8.72
N LEU A 79 -5.35 -11.97 -8.00
CA LEU A 79 -6.69 -12.54 -8.19
C LEU A 79 -7.27 -12.24 -9.57
N ALA A 80 -7.05 -11.03 -10.10
CA ALA A 80 -7.47 -10.66 -11.45
C ALA A 80 -6.74 -11.46 -12.53
N ILE A 81 -5.45 -11.76 -12.33
CA ILE A 81 -4.67 -12.61 -13.26
C ILE A 81 -5.09 -14.08 -13.14
N ALA A 82 -5.26 -14.61 -11.92
CA ALA A 82 -5.66 -15.99 -11.68
C ALA A 82 -7.07 -16.32 -12.20
N LYS A 83 -7.97 -15.32 -12.23
CA LYS A 83 -9.32 -15.41 -12.82
C LYS A 83 -9.49 -14.42 -13.98
N SER A 84 -8.57 -14.43 -14.93
CA SER A 84 -8.55 -13.50 -16.06
C SER A 84 -9.87 -13.43 -16.83
N GLU A 85 -10.55 -14.56 -17.03
CA GLU A 85 -11.82 -14.64 -17.76
C GLU A 85 -12.98 -13.96 -17.01
N LYS A 86 -13.09 -14.16 -15.68
CA LYS A 86 -14.09 -13.47 -14.86
C LYS A 86 -13.77 -11.99 -14.68
N ALA A 87 -12.49 -11.63 -14.55
CA ALA A 87 -12.05 -10.24 -14.48
C ALA A 87 -12.33 -9.50 -15.80
N ALA A 88 -12.08 -10.14 -16.95
CA ALA A 88 -12.37 -9.60 -18.27
C ALA A 88 -13.89 -9.41 -18.48
N LEU A 89 -14.72 -10.38 -18.12
CA LEU A 89 -16.18 -10.25 -18.18
C LEU A 89 -16.73 -9.19 -17.21
N PHE A 90 -16.13 -9.07 -16.03
CA PHE A 90 -16.49 -8.04 -15.06
C PHE A 90 -16.08 -6.64 -15.55
N ALA A 91 -14.93 -6.49 -16.19
CA ALA A 91 -14.48 -5.23 -16.80
C ALA A 91 -15.26 -4.87 -18.07
N ALA A 92 -15.71 -5.86 -18.85
CA ALA A 92 -16.53 -5.65 -20.03
C ALA A 92 -17.94 -5.12 -19.70
N ARG A 93 -18.51 -5.47 -18.54
CA ARG A 93 -19.82 -4.98 -18.08
C ARG A 93 -19.93 -3.45 -17.98
N PRO A 94 -19.08 -2.75 -17.21
CA PRO A 94 -19.12 -1.28 -17.14
C PRO A 94 -18.76 -0.62 -18.47
N LEU A 95 -17.88 -1.21 -19.27
CA LEU A 95 -17.55 -0.74 -20.63
C LEU A 95 -18.75 -0.80 -21.57
N HIS A 96 -19.53 -1.88 -21.52
CA HIS A 96 -20.74 -2.02 -22.32
C HIS A 96 -21.86 -1.09 -21.85
N VAL A 97 -21.94 -0.81 -20.54
CA VAL A 97 -22.87 0.19 -19.98
C VAL A 97 -22.49 1.62 -20.38
N PHE A 98 -21.20 1.90 -20.60
CA PHE A 98 -20.73 3.22 -21.07
C PHE A 98 -20.86 3.41 -22.59
N TRP A 99 -20.93 2.31 -23.34
CA TRP A 99 -21.08 2.33 -24.80
C TRP A 99 -22.54 2.45 -25.24
N VAL A 100 -23.48 1.91 -24.46
CA VAL A 100 -24.94 2.11 -24.62
C VAL A 100 -25.36 3.44 -24.03
#